data_AF-A0A5C7P7T8-F1
#
_entry.id   AF-A0A5C7P7T8-F1
#
_cell.length_a   1.000
_cell.length_b   1.000
_cell.length_c   1.000
_cell.angle_alpha   90.00
_cell.angle_beta   90.00
_cell.angle_gamma   90.00
#
_symmetry.space_group_name_H-M   'P 1'
#
loop_
_entity.id
_entity.type
_entity.pdbx_description
1 polymer ?
#
loop_
_entity_poly.entity_id
_entity_poly.type
_entity_poly.pdbx_seq_one_letter_code
_entity_poly.pdbx_strand_id
1 'polypeptide(L)'
;MSRRLFTSKMDGMSRAKRVHCCTACLHHQPENFNRDCPSCGARDMRVCFPSKVEHLQGALLIQRQVRGEISRLRFHPKYKLVVEGSEVCTYTADAEYIENGKTVVEDTKPDGFFTDKTAIVKIALFNALHKKHGIAVTLIRRK
;
A
#
# COMPACT_ATOMS: atom_id res chain seq x y z
N MET A 1 -35.18 -3.65 4.50
CA MET A 1 -34.44 -2.81 3.51
C MET A 1 -33.06 -2.50 4.07
N SER A 2 -32.00 -3.09 3.50
CA SER A 2 -30.62 -2.79 3.89
C SER A 2 -30.29 -1.34 3.52
N ARG A 3 -30.04 -0.47 4.51
CA ARG A 3 -29.57 0.90 4.25
C ARG A 3 -28.19 0.80 3.61
N ARG A 4 -28.10 1.09 2.31
CA ARG A 4 -26.79 1.31 1.68
C ARG A 4 -26.17 2.53 2.35
N LEU A 5 -25.07 2.32 3.07
CA LEU A 5 -24.33 3.36 3.80
C LEU A 5 -23.70 4.42 2.87
N PHE A 6 -23.57 4.11 1.57
CA PHE A 6 -22.94 4.96 0.57
C PHE A 6 -23.75 5.00 -0.73
N THR A 7 -23.65 6.13 -1.42
CA THR A 7 -24.36 6.38 -2.70
C THR A 7 -23.64 5.76 -3.91
N SER A 8 -22.32 5.58 -3.81
CA SER A 8 -21.48 4.95 -4.84
C SER A 8 -20.18 4.39 -4.24
N LYS A 9 -19.41 3.61 -5.02
CA LYS A 9 -18.05 3.19 -4.63
C LYS A 9 -17.15 4.40 -4.37
N MET A 10 -17.23 5.43 -5.20
CA MET A 10 -16.43 6.65 -5.03
C MET A 10 -16.80 7.41 -3.75
N ASP A 11 -18.07 7.47 -3.40
CA ASP A 11 -18.55 8.06 -2.13
C ASP A 11 -18.05 7.27 -0.92
N GLY A 12 -18.01 5.94 -1.00
CA GLY A 12 -17.39 5.09 0.02
C GLY A 12 -15.88 5.34 0.16
N MET A 13 -15.16 5.46 -0.96
CA MET A 13 -13.72 5.71 -0.98
C MET A 13 -13.36 7.12 -0.50
N SER A 14 -14.15 8.13 -0.82
CA SER A 14 -13.90 9.52 -0.39
C SER A 14 -14.12 9.71 1.11
N ARG A 15 -15.04 8.94 1.70
CA ARG A 15 -15.34 8.96 3.14
C ARG A 15 -14.50 7.97 3.95
N ALA A 16 -13.65 7.17 3.31
CA ALA A 16 -12.80 6.21 3.99
C ALA A 16 -11.86 6.94 4.97
N LYS A 17 -11.88 6.53 6.24
CA LYS A 17 -11.03 7.12 7.26
C LYS A 17 -9.57 6.69 7.03
N ARG A 18 -8.78 7.63 6.55
CA ARG A 18 -7.33 7.48 6.34
C ARG A 18 -6.60 7.51 7.67
N VAL A 19 -5.44 6.86 7.71
CA VAL A 19 -4.55 6.86 8.88
C VAL A 19 -3.21 7.44 8.46
N HIS A 20 -2.79 8.53 9.10
CA HIS A 20 -1.46 9.09 8.88
C HIS A 20 -0.56 8.69 10.04
N CYS A 21 0.67 8.24 9.76
CA CYS A 21 1.63 7.95 10.82
C CYS A 21 3.07 8.21 10.38
N CYS A 22 3.95 8.33 11.36
CA CYS A 22 5.40 8.37 11.15
C CYS A 22 5.94 6.94 10.95
N THR A 23 6.71 6.69 9.91
CA THR A 23 7.33 5.37 9.67
C THR A 23 8.49 5.06 10.60
N ALA A 24 9.07 6.07 11.27
CA ALA A 24 10.17 5.88 12.22
C ALA A 24 9.70 5.45 13.62
N CYS A 25 8.58 6.00 14.11
CA CYS A 25 8.10 5.73 15.48
C CYS A 25 6.63 5.27 15.56
N LEU A 26 5.95 5.11 14.43
CA LEU A 26 4.53 4.73 14.33
C LEU A 26 3.54 5.71 14.99
N HIS A 27 3.99 6.88 15.46
CA HIS A 27 3.11 7.89 16.04
C HIS A 27 2.05 8.35 15.01
N HIS A 28 0.78 8.28 15.39
CA HIS A 28 -0.35 8.71 14.58
C HIS A 28 -0.36 10.23 14.43
N GLN A 29 -0.51 10.71 13.22
CA GLN A 29 -0.46 12.13 12.87
C GLN A 29 -1.82 12.62 12.36
N PRO A 30 -2.12 13.92 12.50
CA PRO A 30 -3.23 14.52 11.78
C PRO A 30 -2.94 14.64 10.27
N GLU A 31 -3.97 14.94 9.48
CA GLU A 31 -3.82 15.08 8.01
C GLU A 31 -3.02 16.33 7.60
N ASN A 32 -3.04 17.40 8.40
CA ASN A 32 -2.34 18.66 8.13
C ASN A 32 -0.91 18.70 8.73
N PHE A 33 -0.29 17.54 8.91
CA PHE A 33 0.98 17.41 9.58
C PHE A 33 2.18 18.00 8.80
N ASN A 34 3.08 18.70 9.51
CA ASN A 34 4.33 19.29 9.02
C ASN A 34 5.40 18.24 8.68
N ARG A 35 6.59 18.66 8.21
CA ARG A 35 7.65 17.72 7.75
C ARG A 35 8.25 16.86 8.87
N ASP A 36 8.28 17.34 10.12
CA ASP A 36 9.08 16.75 11.21
C ASP A 36 8.23 16.16 12.33
N CYS A 37 8.33 14.84 12.57
CA CYS A 37 7.53 14.09 13.55
C CYS A 37 7.56 14.72 14.96
N PRO A 38 6.42 15.07 15.59
CA PRO A 38 6.39 15.71 16.90
C PRO A 38 6.81 14.75 18.02
N SER A 39 6.77 13.44 17.75
CA SER A 39 7.10 12.42 18.74
C SER A 39 8.57 12.03 18.73
N CYS A 40 9.22 11.99 17.56
CA CYS A 40 10.61 11.51 17.45
C CYS A 40 11.54 12.43 16.67
N GLY A 41 11.05 13.57 16.15
CA GLY A 41 11.83 14.52 15.35
C GLY A 41 12.18 14.06 13.94
N ALA A 42 11.76 12.85 13.52
CA ALA A 42 12.09 12.34 12.20
C ALA A 42 11.43 13.13 11.08
N ARG A 43 12.22 13.50 10.07
CA ARG A 43 11.80 14.35 8.95
C ARG A 43 11.37 13.53 7.74
N ASP A 44 10.31 13.98 7.06
CA ASP A 44 9.78 13.41 5.81
C ASP A 44 9.39 11.91 5.91
N MET A 45 9.08 11.44 7.12
CA MET A 45 8.69 10.05 7.43
C MET A 45 7.17 9.83 7.49
N ARG A 46 6.37 10.76 6.95
CA ARG A 46 4.92 10.65 6.99
C ARG A 46 4.41 9.70 5.90
N VAL A 47 3.59 8.73 6.28
CA VAL A 47 2.84 7.88 5.35
C VAL A 47 1.34 7.98 5.64
N CYS A 48 0.55 7.95 4.58
CA CYS A 48 -0.91 7.90 4.62
C CYS A 48 -1.38 6.51 4.20
N PHE A 49 -2.08 5.80 5.08
CA PHE A 49 -2.76 4.55 4.77
C PHE A 49 -4.23 4.82 4.45
N PRO A 50 -4.72 4.41 3.27
CA PRO A 50 -6.13 4.56 2.88
C PRO A 50 -7.11 3.88 3.83
N SER A 51 -6.69 2.81 4.51
CA SER A 51 -7.52 2.04 5.43
C SER A 51 -6.79 1.63 6.72
N LYS A 52 -7.57 1.23 7.73
CA LYS A 52 -7.04 0.63 8.97
C LYS A 52 -6.30 -0.68 8.70
N VAL A 53 -6.76 -1.47 7.73
CA VAL A 53 -6.20 -2.78 7.39
C VAL A 53 -4.79 -2.61 6.83
N GLU A 54 -4.62 -1.72 5.86
CA GLU A 54 -3.32 -1.36 5.30
C GLU A 54 -2.40 -0.75 6.37
N HIS A 55 -2.94 0.08 7.28
CA HIS A 55 -2.15 0.61 8.38
C HIS A 55 -1.58 -0.49 9.30
N LEU A 56 -2.41 -1.47 9.68
CA LEU A 56 -1.95 -2.59 10.52
C LEU A 56 -0.87 -3.42 9.83
N GLN A 57 -1.04 -3.67 8.54
CA GLN A 57 -0.02 -4.38 7.76
C GLN A 57 1.25 -3.55 7.60
N GLY A 58 1.14 -2.25 7.34
CA GLY A 58 2.28 -1.35 7.26
C GLY A 58 3.05 -1.25 8.57
N ALA A 59 2.36 -1.22 9.72
CA ALA A 59 2.99 -1.25 11.04
C ALA A 59 3.78 -2.55 11.26
N LEU A 60 3.24 -3.71 10.83
CA LEU A 60 3.97 -4.96 10.86
C LEU A 60 5.23 -4.88 9.99
N LEU A 61 5.13 -4.43 8.75
CA LEU A 61 6.27 -4.32 7.84
C LEU A 61 7.37 -3.41 8.41
N ILE A 62 7.00 -2.29 9.05
CA ILE A 62 7.97 -1.41 9.73
C ILE A 62 8.69 -2.17 10.85
N GLN A 63 7.97 -2.93 11.68
CA GLN A 63 8.58 -3.74 12.73
C GLN A 63 9.53 -4.81 12.17
N ARG A 64 9.14 -5.47 11.07
CA ARG A 64 9.97 -6.47 10.38
C ARG A 64 11.25 -5.84 9.82
N GLN A 65 11.16 -4.62 9.28
CA GLN A 65 12.35 -3.89 8.83
C GLN A 65 13.26 -3.54 10.00
N VAL A 66 12.71 -3.07 11.13
CA VAL A 66 13.49 -2.76 12.34
C VAL A 66 14.21 -3.99 12.88
N ARG A 67 13.60 -5.18 12.76
CA ARG A 67 14.21 -6.48 13.14
C ARG A 67 15.23 -6.99 12.12
N GLY A 68 15.37 -6.34 10.96
CA GLY A 68 16.26 -6.78 9.88
C GLY A 68 15.74 -7.96 9.06
N GLU A 69 14.47 -8.36 9.22
CA GLU A 69 13.86 -9.45 8.44
C GLU A 69 13.63 -9.04 6.98
N ILE A 70 13.35 -7.75 6.76
CA ILE A 70 13.17 -7.14 5.45
C ILE A 70 13.99 -5.85 5.36
N SER A 71 14.22 -5.36 4.15
CA SER A 71 14.94 -4.10 3.92
C SER A 71 14.35 -3.31 2.75
N ARG A 72 14.78 -2.05 2.60
CA ARG A 72 14.32 -1.14 1.53
C ARG A 72 12.79 -1.02 1.45
N LEU A 73 12.12 -1.00 2.60
CA LEU A 73 10.66 -0.85 2.67
C LEU A 73 10.24 0.50 2.09
N ARG A 74 9.33 0.46 1.13
CA ARG A 74 8.68 1.62 0.52
C ARG A 74 7.17 1.42 0.57
N PHE A 75 6.45 2.46 0.94
CA PHE A 75 4.98 2.49 0.89
C PHE A 75 4.51 3.19 -0.38
N HIS A 76 3.41 2.70 -0.94
CA HIS A 76 2.78 3.26 -2.14
C HIS A 76 3.70 3.43 -3.36
N PRO A 77 4.60 2.47 -3.67
CA PRO A 77 5.44 2.55 -4.85
C PRO A 77 4.57 2.56 -6.12
N LYS A 78 4.92 3.44 -7.06
CA LYS A 78 4.21 3.61 -8.33
C LYS A 78 4.99 2.93 -9.46
N TYR A 79 4.31 2.07 -10.19
CA TYR A 79 4.84 1.37 -11.36
C TYR A 79 4.06 1.80 -12.60
N LYS A 80 4.78 2.37 -13.57
CA LYS A 80 4.23 2.63 -14.89
C LYS A 80 4.13 1.33 -15.67
N LEU A 81 2.92 0.94 -16.04
CA LEU A 81 2.68 -0.24 -16.87
C LEU A 81 2.70 0.19 -18.34
N VAL A 82 3.81 -0.08 -19.00
CA VAL A 82 4.07 0.32 -20.39
C VAL A 82 4.02 -0.91 -21.29
N VAL A 83 3.23 -0.85 -22.36
CA VAL A 83 3.12 -1.88 -23.40
C VAL A 83 3.53 -1.24 -24.72
N GLU A 84 4.53 -1.81 -25.39
CA GLU A 84 5.03 -1.33 -26.69
C GLU A 84 5.35 0.19 -26.70
N GLY A 85 5.95 0.68 -25.61
CA GLY A 85 6.34 2.09 -25.45
C GLY A 85 5.21 3.03 -25.01
N SER A 86 3.96 2.56 -24.95
CA SER A 86 2.80 3.36 -24.51
C SER A 86 2.44 3.09 -23.05
N GLU A 87 2.32 4.14 -22.22
CA GLU A 87 1.84 4.01 -20.83
C GLU A 87 0.34 3.68 -20.82
N VAL A 88 0.01 2.47 -20.36
CA VAL A 88 -1.39 2.01 -20.25
C VAL A 88 -2.03 2.54 -18.97
N CYS A 89 -1.34 2.36 -17.84
CA CYS A 89 -1.75 2.91 -16.55
C CYS A 89 -0.60 2.88 -15.54
N THR A 90 -0.83 3.50 -14.39
CA THR A 90 0.02 3.32 -13.21
C THR A 90 -0.62 2.32 -12.23
N TYR A 91 0.16 1.34 -11.79
CA TYR A 91 -0.15 0.48 -10.65
C TYR A 91 0.52 1.06 -9.40
N THR A 92 -0.24 1.20 -8.31
CA THR A 92 0.28 1.61 -7.00
C THR A 92 0.04 0.45 -6.05
N ALA A 93 1.12 -0.17 -5.58
CA ALA A 93 1.04 -1.24 -4.58
C ALA A 93 1.00 -0.64 -3.18
N ASP A 94 0.58 -1.40 -2.17
CA ASP A 94 0.57 -0.89 -0.78
C ASP A 94 1.99 -0.81 -0.22
N ALA A 95 2.83 -1.80 -0.53
CA ALA A 95 4.24 -1.82 -0.12
C ALA A 95 5.14 -2.54 -1.12
N GLU A 96 6.43 -2.20 -1.09
CA GLU A 96 7.52 -2.96 -1.70
C GLU A 96 8.68 -3.05 -0.71
N TYR A 97 9.34 -4.19 -0.64
CA TYR A 97 10.52 -4.41 0.18
C TYR A 97 11.39 -5.53 -0.38
N ILE A 98 12.59 -5.69 0.17
CA ILE A 98 13.48 -6.83 -0.09
C ILE A 98 13.40 -7.80 1.08
N GLU A 99 13.16 -9.07 0.77
CA GLU A 99 13.16 -10.19 1.70
C GLU A 99 13.93 -11.35 1.07
N ASN A 100 14.89 -11.93 1.79
CA ASN A 100 15.73 -13.03 1.29
C ASN A 100 16.37 -12.74 -0.08
N GLY A 101 16.80 -11.49 -0.31
CA GLY A 101 17.41 -11.04 -1.57
C GLY A 101 16.45 -10.85 -2.74
N LYS A 102 15.13 -10.99 -2.53
CA LYS A 102 14.09 -10.83 -3.57
C LYS A 102 13.23 -9.61 -3.30
N THR A 103 12.84 -8.90 -4.36
CA THR A 103 11.85 -7.84 -4.27
C THR A 103 10.45 -8.44 -4.12
N VAL A 104 9.78 -8.08 -3.05
CA VAL A 104 8.38 -8.41 -2.78
C VAL A 104 7.53 -7.17 -2.99
N VAL A 105 6.45 -7.30 -3.75
CA VAL A 105 5.44 -6.26 -3.93
C VAL A 105 4.16 -6.76 -3.28
N GLU A 106 3.63 -6.01 -2.34
CA GLU A 106 2.50 -6.42 -1.52
C GLU A 106 1.28 -5.53 -1.78
N ASP A 107 0.11 -6.15 -1.89
CA ASP A 107 -1.19 -5.46 -1.95
C ASP A 107 -2.13 -6.10 -0.92
N THR A 108 -2.49 -5.32 0.09
CA THR A 108 -3.29 -5.72 1.24
C THR A 108 -4.76 -5.54 0.94
N LYS A 109 -5.56 -6.54 1.29
CA LYS A 109 -7.01 -6.50 1.18
C LYS A 109 -7.66 -7.05 2.45
N PRO A 110 -8.82 -6.52 2.86
CA PRO A 110 -9.61 -7.16 3.90
C PRO A 110 -9.96 -8.59 3.49
N ASP A 111 -10.10 -9.45 4.49
CA ASP A 111 -10.65 -10.79 4.29
C ASP A 111 -12.11 -10.71 3.80
N GLY A 112 -12.48 -11.60 2.90
CA GLY A 112 -13.79 -11.55 2.21
C GLY A 112 -13.99 -10.35 1.26
N PHE A 113 -13.00 -9.47 1.08
CA PHE A 113 -13.12 -8.35 0.13
C PHE A 113 -12.98 -8.82 -1.32
N PHE A 114 -13.99 -8.51 -2.13
CA PHE A 114 -13.94 -8.75 -3.57
C PHE A 114 -12.99 -7.75 -4.25
N THR A 115 -11.90 -8.26 -4.82
CA THR A 115 -11.00 -7.46 -5.65
C THR A 115 -11.73 -7.06 -6.93
N ASP A 116 -11.86 -5.77 -7.20
CA ASP A 116 -12.57 -5.32 -8.39
C ASP A 116 -11.85 -5.75 -9.69
N LYS A 117 -12.61 -5.91 -10.77
CA LYS A 117 -12.08 -6.38 -12.06
C LYS A 117 -10.93 -5.52 -12.58
N THR A 118 -10.98 -4.21 -12.34
CA THR A 118 -9.92 -3.28 -12.75
C THR A 118 -8.63 -3.55 -11.99
N ALA A 119 -8.70 -3.76 -10.67
CA ALA A 119 -7.55 -4.14 -9.86
C ALA A 119 -6.97 -5.50 -10.29
N ILE A 120 -7.82 -6.49 -10.60
CA ILE A 120 -7.39 -7.80 -11.11
C ILE A 120 -6.59 -7.64 -12.41
N VAL A 121 -7.10 -6.87 -13.38
CA VAL A 121 -6.41 -6.65 -14.66
C VAL A 121 -5.08 -5.90 -14.47
N LYS A 122 -5.04 -4.89 -13.60
CA LYS A 122 -3.79 -4.16 -13.30
C LYS A 122 -2.73 -5.05 -12.68
N ILE A 123 -3.12 -5.92 -11.73
CA ILE A 123 -2.21 -6.89 -11.11
C ILE A 123 -1.72 -7.92 -12.15
N ALA A 124 -2.62 -8.43 -13.00
CA ALA A 124 -2.26 -9.38 -14.06
C ALA A 124 -1.27 -8.75 -15.06
N LEU A 125 -1.52 -7.51 -15.48
CA LEU A 125 -0.62 -6.76 -16.36
C LEU A 125 0.74 -6.49 -15.70
N PHE A 126 0.75 -6.06 -14.43
CA PHE A 126 1.98 -5.90 -13.66
C PHE A 126 2.79 -7.20 -13.65
N ASN A 127 2.17 -8.32 -13.26
CA ASN A 127 2.84 -9.61 -13.18
C ASN A 127 3.37 -10.05 -14.56
N ALA A 128 2.63 -9.81 -15.63
CA ALA A 128 3.09 -10.13 -16.99
C ALA A 128 4.33 -9.32 -17.39
N LEU A 129 4.34 -8.00 -17.14
CA LEU A 129 5.43 -7.10 -17.50
C LEU A 129 6.69 -7.33 -16.64
N HIS A 130 6.52 -7.65 -15.37
CA HIS A 130 7.60 -7.78 -14.40
C HIS A 130 8.08 -9.22 -14.16
N LYS A 131 7.45 -10.23 -14.77
CA LYS A 131 7.83 -11.65 -14.64
C LYS A 131 9.31 -11.90 -14.87
N LYS A 132 9.90 -11.28 -15.90
CA LYS A 132 11.32 -11.43 -16.26
C LYS A 132 12.29 -10.89 -15.19
N HIS A 133 11.80 -10.02 -14.31
CA HIS A 133 12.55 -9.46 -13.19
C HIS A 133 12.34 -10.24 -11.90
N GLY A 134 11.53 -11.31 -11.92
CA GLY A 134 11.20 -12.11 -10.73
C GLY A 134 10.34 -11.36 -9.71
N ILE A 135 9.66 -10.29 -10.13
CA ILE A 135 8.80 -9.47 -9.26
C ILE A 135 7.34 -9.83 -9.56
N ALA A 136 6.59 -10.15 -8.51
CA ALA A 136 5.15 -10.44 -8.58
C ALA A 136 4.42 -9.84 -7.37
N VAL A 137 3.16 -9.47 -7.57
CA VAL A 137 2.29 -8.99 -6.49
C VAL A 137 1.87 -10.16 -5.62
N THR A 138 2.13 -10.06 -4.32
CA THR A 138 1.57 -10.92 -3.29
C THR A 138 0.36 -10.25 -2.67
N LEU A 139 -0.79 -10.92 -2.73
CA LEU A 139 -2.02 -10.45 -2.11
C LEU A 139 -2.07 -10.90 -0.65
N ILE A 140 -2.11 -9.94 0.27
CA ILE A 140 -2.25 -10.21 1.70
C ILE A 140 -3.70 -10.00 2.13
N ARG A 141 -4.28 -11.04 2.73
CA ARG A 141 -5.63 -10.99 3.30
C ARG A 141 -5.54 -10.81 4.80
N ARG A 142 -6.19 -9.76 5.31
CA ARG A 142 -6.19 -9.38 6.73
C ARG A 142 -7.60 -9.37 7.27
N LYS A 143 -7.80 -9.97 8.44
CA LYS A 143 -9.04 -9.91 9.21
C LYS A 143 -9.24 -8.53 9.84
#